data_AF-Q16VM8-F1
#
_entry.id   AF-Q16VM8-F1
#
_cell.length_a   1.000
_cell.length_b   1.000
_cell.length_c   1.000
_cell.angle_alpha   90.00
_cell.angle_beta   90.00
_cell.angle_gamma   90.00
#
_symmetry.space_group_name_H-M   'P 1'
#
loop_
_entity.id
_entity.type
_entity.pdbx_description
1 polymer ?
#
loop_
_entity_poly.entity_id
_entity_poly.type
_entity_poly.pdbx_seq_one_letter_code
_entity_poly.pdbx_strand_id
1 'polypeptide(L)'
;VFGIICMACASPALIGGTHWFLFVVVTSFIATVLWSFVYLLGIREVLNLPINWILTELINTGIATFLYLIAFIVQLASWSNLYGYYRSANIAAGVFGLFNFLAYTAGTYFLYVEHKSSGV
;
A
#
# COMPACT_ATOMS: atom_id res chain seq x y z
N VAL A 1 -5.51 4.01 -7.36
CA VAL A 1 -6.25 5.29 -7.21
C VAL A 1 -6.11 5.87 -5.80
N PHE A 2 -6.48 5.14 -4.73
CA PHE A 2 -6.38 5.65 -3.36
C PHE A 2 -4.97 6.14 -2.98
N GLY A 3 -3.91 5.44 -3.38
CA GLY A 3 -2.52 5.90 -3.18
C GLY A 3 -2.23 7.29 -3.76
N ILE A 4 -2.80 7.64 -4.91
CA ILE A 4 -2.63 8.96 -5.56
C ILE A 4 -3.31 10.04 -4.72
N ILE A 5 -4.50 9.76 -4.21
CA ILE A 5 -5.23 10.68 -3.34
C ILE A 5 -4.46 10.89 -2.03
N CYS A 6 -3.93 9.82 -1.43
CA CYS A 6 -3.06 9.92 -0.25
C CYS A 6 -1.84 10.82 -0.50
N MET A 7 -1.15 10.66 -1.63
CA MET A 7 0.01 11.49 -2.00
C MET A 7 -0.37 12.95 -2.22
N ALA A 8 -1.50 13.21 -2.89
CA ALA A 8 -1.98 14.57 -3.16
C ALA A 8 -2.39 15.30 -1.87
N CYS A 9 -3.03 14.60 -0.94
CA CYS A 9 -3.53 15.19 0.31
C CYS A 9 -2.44 15.34 1.39
N ALA A 10 -1.42 14.49 1.40
CA ALA A 10 -0.33 14.54 2.39
C ALA A 10 0.89 15.37 1.95
N SER A 11 0.90 15.90 0.72
CA SER A 11 1.99 16.74 0.24
C SER A 11 1.75 18.23 0.54
N PRO A 12 2.75 18.99 1.02
CA PRO A 12 4.12 18.57 1.33
C PRO A 12 4.24 17.85 2.70
N ALA A 13 5.32 17.07 2.88
CA ALA A 13 5.61 16.40 4.14
C ALA A 13 6.08 17.41 5.20
N LEU A 14 5.20 17.76 6.15
CA LEU A 14 5.45 18.82 7.13
C LEU A 14 5.96 18.31 8.49
N ILE A 15 5.69 17.04 8.82
CA ILE A 15 6.03 16.43 10.11
C ILE A 15 6.52 14.99 9.92
N GLY A 16 7.27 14.47 10.91
CA GLY A 16 7.81 13.10 10.90
C GLY A 16 6.80 12.02 10.53
N GLY A 17 5.59 12.10 11.10
CA GLY A 17 4.50 11.15 10.78
C GLY A 17 4.09 11.15 9.31
N THR A 18 4.12 12.31 8.66
CA THR A 18 3.79 12.44 7.24
C THR A 18 4.91 12.00 6.32
N HIS A 19 6.18 12.15 6.73
CA HIS A 19 7.30 11.54 6.01
C HIS A 19 7.17 10.02 5.97
N TRP A 20 6.87 9.40 7.12
CA TRP A 20 6.62 7.95 7.18
C TRP A 20 5.42 7.54 6.33
N PHE A 21 4.31 8.28 6.44
CA PHE A 21 3.10 8.00 5.66
C PHE A 21 3.37 8.04 4.15
N LEU A 22 4.01 9.10 3.65
CA LEU A 22 4.33 9.23 2.23
C LEU A 22 5.32 8.17 1.75
N PHE A 23 6.31 7.80 2.58
CA PHE A 23 7.22 6.70 2.26
C PHE A 23 6.46 5.40 1.99
N VAL A 24 5.54 5.02 2.88
CA VAL A 24 4.73 3.80 2.71
C VAL A 24 3.83 3.89 1.48
N VAL A 25 3.15 5.02 1.29
CA VAL A 25 2.21 5.21 0.17
C VAL A 25 2.94 5.15 -1.18
N VAL A 26 4.08 5.84 -1.32
CA VAL A 26 4.83 5.91 -2.57
C VAL A 26 5.47 4.55 -2.89
N THR A 27 6.11 3.91 -1.92
CA THR A 27 6.79 2.61 -2.14
C THR A 27 5.81 1.51 -2.50
N SER A 28 4.69 1.42 -1.80
CA SER A 28 3.62 0.45 -2.11
C SER A 28 2.97 0.72 -3.47
N PHE A 29 2.76 1.99 -3.83
CA PHE A 29 2.23 2.35 -5.14
C PHE A 29 3.17 1.91 -6.27
N ILE A 30 4.47 2.19 -6.14
CA ILE A 30 5.49 1.75 -7.12
C ILE A 30 5.50 0.22 -7.22
N ALA A 31 5.52 -0.48 -6.07
CA ALA A 31 5.53 -1.94 -6.06
C ALA A 31 4.30 -2.55 -6.77
N THR A 32 3.10 -2.01 -6.53
CA THR A 32 1.87 -2.46 -7.18
C THR A 32 1.85 -2.16 -8.68
N VAL A 33 2.40 -1.01 -9.10
CA VAL A 33 2.57 -0.69 -10.52
C VAL A 33 3.53 -1.68 -11.19
N LEU A 34 4.65 -2.02 -10.56
CA LEU A 34 5.59 -3.01 -11.09
C LEU A 34 4.94 -4.40 -11.23
N TRP A 35 4.18 -4.85 -10.23
CA TRP A 35 3.40 -6.10 -10.35
C TRP A 35 2.39 -6.04 -11.49
N SER A 36 1.71 -4.91 -11.68
CA SER A 36 0.78 -4.73 -12.80
C SER A 36 1.47 -4.93 -14.15
N PHE A 37 2.70 -4.42 -14.31
CA PHE A 37 3.49 -4.67 -15.52
C PHE A 37 3.91 -6.14 -15.68
N VAL A 38 4.27 -6.83 -14.59
CA VAL A 38 4.61 -8.27 -14.61
C VAL A 38 3.44 -9.09 -15.13
N TYR A 39 2.21 -8.75 -14.72
CA TYR A 39 0.98 -9.37 -15.20
C TYR A 39 0.66 -9.01 -16.66
N LEU A 40 0.71 -7.73 -17.02
CA LEU A 40 0.35 -7.26 -18.37
C LEU A 40 1.29 -7.78 -19.46
N LEU A 41 2.58 -7.96 -19.14
CA LEU A 41 3.59 -8.43 -20.08
C LEU A 41 3.71 -9.95 -20.12
N GLY A 42 2.90 -10.69 -19.36
CA GLY A 42 2.95 -12.16 -19.32
C GLY A 42 4.29 -12.72 -18.83
N ILE A 43 5.07 -11.94 -18.06
CA ILE A 43 6.44 -12.32 -17.66
C ILE A 43 6.43 -13.64 -16.87
N ARG A 44 5.36 -13.91 -16.12
CA ARG A 44 5.17 -15.15 -15.35
C ARG A 44 5.08 -16.39 -16.24
N GLU A 45 4.64 -16.24 -17.49
CA GLU A 45 4.45 -17.34 -18.46
C GLU A 45 5.69 -17.54 -19.34
N VAL A 46 6.42 -16.46 -19.62
CA VAL A 46 7.63 -16.48 -20.47
C VAL A 46 8.87 -16.84 -19.66
N LEU A 47 8.93 -16.46 -18.39
CA LEU A 47 10.10 -16.63 -17.54
C LEU A 47 9.96 -17.88 -16.66
N ASN A 48 10.47 -19.02 -17.15
CA ASN A 48 10.51 -20.32 -16.46
C ASN A 48 11.51 -20.35 -15.28
N LEU A 49 11.38 -19.44 -14.32
CA LEU A 49 12.11 -19.51 -13.06
C LEU A 49 11.37 -20.44 -12.08
N PRO A 50 12.07 -21.28 -11.30
CA PRO A 50 11.48 -22.14 -10.28
C PRO A 50 11.09 -21.34 -9.01
N ILE A 51 10.39 -20.22 -9.19
CA ILE A 51 9.97 -19.33 -8.12
C ILE A 51 8.45 -19.38 -8.04
N ASN A 52 7.93 -19.54 -6.82
CA ASN A 52 6.49 -19.52 -6.57
C ASN A 52 5.99 -18.06 -6.63
N TRP A 53 5.64 -17.60 -7.84
CA TRP A 53 5.27 -16.20 -8.10
C TRP A 53 4.09 -15.71 -7.24
N ILE A 54 3.10 -16.58 -6.97
CA ILE A 54 1.97 -16.27 -6.08
C ILE A 54 2.46 -15.97 -4.66
N LEU A 55 3.38 -16.79 -4.13
CA LEU A 55 3.89 -16.61 -2.77
C LEU A 55 4.69 -15.31 -2.63
N THR A 56 5.53 -14.98 -3.61
CA THR A 56 6.30 -13.73 -3.60
C THR A 56 5.40 -12.51 -3.61
N GLU A 57 4.34 -12.53 -4.42
CA GLU A 57 3.37 -11.44 -4.45
C GLU A 57 2.55 -11.37 -3.15
N LEU A 58 2.14 -12.51 -2.60
CA LEU A 58 1.43 -12.59 -1.33
C LEU A 58 2.26 -11.95 -0.20
N ILE A 59 3.54 -12.28 -0.09
CA ILE A 59 4.43 -11.71 0.92
C ILE A 59 4.57 -10.19 0.71
N ASN A 60 4.79 -9.74 -0.52
CA ASN A 60 4.94 -8.32 -0.82
C ASN A 60 3.67 -7.51 -0.49
N THR A 61 2.49 -8.02 -0.89
CA THR A 61 1.19 -7.40 -0.62
C THR A 61 0.85 -7.46 0.87
N GLY A 62 1.24 -8.53 1.57
CA GLY A 62 1.12 -8.67 3.01
C GLY A 62 1.97 -7.67 3.79
N ILE A 63 3.24 -7.47 3.40
CA ILE A 63 4.12 -6.44 3.96
C ILE A 63 3.53 -5.05 3.73
N ALA A 64 3.07 -4.76 2.50
CA ALA A 64 2.43 -3.49 2.18
C ALA A 64 1.18 -3.26 3.05
N THR A 65 0.37 -4.29 3.29
CA THR A 65 -0.80 -4.23 4.17
C THR A 65 -0.40 -3.83 5.60
N PHE A 66 0.61 -4.48 6.16
CA PHE A 66 1.09 -4.16 7.51
C PHE A 66 1.68 -2.75 7.60
N LEU A 67 2.43 -2.32 6.60
CA LEU A 67 2.95 -0.96 6.53
C LEU A 67 1.83 0.07 6.44
N TYR A 68 0.79 -0.18 5.64
CA TYR A 68 -0.37 0.71 5.53
C TYR A 68 -1.14 0.82 6.84
N LEU A 69 -1.28 -0.27 7.60
CA LEU A 69 -1.88 -0.27 8.93
C LEU A 69 -1.17 0.73 9.85
N ILE A 70 0.15 0.65 9.92
CA ILE A 70 0.96 1.57 10.73
C ILE A 70 0.87 3.00 10.18
N ALA A 71 0.98 3.16 8.86
CA ALA A 71 1.02 4.47 8.21
C ALA A 71 -0.25 5.29 8.47
N PHE A 72 -1.44 4.71 8.32
CA PHE A 72 -2.67 5.46 8.54
C PHE A 72 -2.85 5.84 10.02
N ILE A 73 -2.46 4.96 10.95
CA ILE A 73 -2.51 5.23 12.39
C ILE A 73 -1.57 6.37 12.74
N VAL A 74 -0.31 6.31 12.29
CA VAL A 74 0.70 7.35 12.53
C VAL A 74 0.24 8.69 11.95
N GLN A 75 -0.32 8.71 10.74
CA GLN A 75 -0.81 9.93 10.10
C GLN A 75 -1.99 10.54 10.88
N LEU A 76 -3.00 9.75 11.26
CA LEU A 76 -4.14 10.24 12.03
C LEU A 76 -3.73 10.69 13.44
N ALA A 77 -2.87 9.93 14.12
CA ALA A 77 -2.37 10.28 15.44
C ALA A 77 -1.56 11.59 15.42
N SER A 78 -0.64 11.74 14.46
CA SER A 78 0.24 12.91 14.36
C SER A 78 -0.52 14.20 14.09
N TRP A 79 -1.62 14.14 13.33
CA TRP A 79 -2.42 15.32 12.95
C TRP A 79 -3.66 15.54 13.85
N SER A 80 -3.92 14.65 14.81
CA SER A 80 -5.09 14.73 15.70
C SER A 80 -5.07 15.97 16.60
N ASN A 81 -3.90 16.34 17.11
CA ASN A 81 -3.74 17.41 18.10
C ASN A 81 -3.13 18.70 17.52
N LEU A 82 -2.84 18.71 16.22
CA LEU A 82 -2.29 19.87 15.51
C LEU A 82 -3.42 20.75 14.99
N TYR A 83 -3.25 22.07 15.07
CA TYR A 83 -4.19 23.05 14.52
C TYR A 83 -3.48 23.85 13.44
N GLY A 84 -4.06 23.90 12.23
CA GLY A 84 -3.47 24.64 11.12
C GLY A 84 -4.14 24.32 9.78
N TYR A 85 -3.80 25.12 8.77
CA TYR A 85 -4.36 25.02 7.40
C TYR A 85 -4.22 23.61 6.80
N TYR A 86 -3.12 22.92 7.09
CA TYR A 86 -2.83 21.59 6.54
C TYR A 86 -3.54 20.43 7.23
N ARG A 87 -4.25 20.66 8.34
CA ARG A 87 -4.87 19.60 9.15
C ARG A 87 -5.90 18.79 8.35
N SER A 88 -6.87 19.46 7.73
CA SER A 88 -7.99 18.78 7.07
C SER A 88 -7.53 17.89 5.92
N ALA A 89 -6.56 18.37 5.13
CA ALA A 89 -5.96 17.61 4.04
C ALA A 89 -5.20 16.38 4.56
N ASN A 90 -4.41 16.53 5.63
CA ASN A 90 -3.64 15.42 6.20
C ASN A 90 -4.51 14.38 6.90
N ILE A 91 -5.61 14.78 7.55
CA ILE A 91 -6.61 13.85 8.11
C ILE A 91 -7.28 13.09 6.96
N ALA A 92 -7.69 13.77 5.88
CA ALA A 92 -8.24 13.10 4.71
C ALA A 92 -7.26 12.08 4.12
N ALA A 93 -5.97 12.42 4.03
CA ALA A 93 -4.92 11.50 3.61
C ALA A 93 -4.87 10.24 4.50
N GLY A 94 -4.97 10.40 5.83
CA GLY A 94 -5.06 9.27 6.77
C GLY A 94 -6.29 8.38 6.53
N VAL A 95 -7.45 8.97 6.27
CA VAL A 95 -8.69 8.23 5.95
C VAL A 95 -8.57 7.46 4.63
N PHE A 96 -8.00 8.08 3.58
CA PHE A 96 -7.70 7.35 2.34
C PHE A 96 -6.61 6.29 2.52
N GLY A 97 -5.69 6.49 3.47
CA GLY A 97 -4.74 5.48 3.91
C GLY A 97 -5.41 4.26 4.50
N LEU A 98 -6.48 4.43 5.28
CA LEU A 98 -7.31 3.33 5.78
C LEU A 98 -7.99 2.57 4.62
N PHE A 99 -8.53 3.27 3.62
CA PHE A 99 -9.10 2.59 2.45
C PHE A 99 -8.05 1.82 1.65
N ASN A 100 -6.82 2.34 1.53
CA ASN A 100 -5.71 1.55 0.98
C ASN A 100 -5.44 0.30 1.82
N PHE A 101 -5.35 0.43 3.15
CA PHE A 101 -5.16 -0.72 4.03
C PHE A 101 -6.22 -1.81 3.79
N LEU A 102 -7.49 -1.44 3.69
CA LEU A 102 -8.58 -2.38 3.41
C LEU A 102 -8.43 -3.03 2.02
N ALA A 103 -8.06 -2.26 0.99
CA ALA A 103 -7.84 -2.77 -0.35
C ALA A 103 -6.66 -3.77 -0.40
N TYR A 104 -5.54 -3.44 0.24
CA TYR A 104 -4.37 -4.31 0.34
C TYR A 104 -4.67 -5.56 1.19
N THR A 105 -5.50 -5.44 2.24
CA THR A 105 -5.97 -6.57 3.04
C THR A 105 -6.81 -7.52 2.21
N ALA A 106 -7.78 -7.00 1.45
CA ALA A 106 -8.60 -7.80 0.54
C ALA A 106 -7.74 -8.49 -0.53
N GLY A 107 -6.78 -7.78 -1.13
CA GLY A 107 -5.83 -8.35 -2.08
C GLY A 107 -4.97 -9.46 -1.48
N THR A 108 -4.44 -9.25 -0.27
CA THR A 108 -3.68 -10.28 0.46
C THR A 108 -4.53 -11.51 0.75
N TYR A 109 -5.80 -11.33 1.13
CA TYR A 109 -6.72 -12.43 1.37
C TYR A 109 -7.00 -13.24 0.10
N PHE A 110 -7.28 -12.58 -1.02
CA PHE A 110 -7.50 -13.28 -2.30
C PHE A 110 -6.26 -14.06 -2.75
N LEU A 111 -5.08 -13.45 -2.67
CA LEU A 111 -3.82 -14.13 -2.97
C LEU A 111 -3.56 -15.31 -2.03
N TYR A 112 -3.96 -15.22 -0.76
CA TYR A 112 -3.82 -16.31 0.20
C TYR A 112 -4.74 -17.49 -0.16
N VAL A 113 -5.99 -17.22 -0.51
CA VAL A 113 -6.94 -18.25 -0.94
C VAL A 113 -6.44 -18.93 -2.23
N GLU A 114 -5.95 -18.15 -3.19
CA GLU A 114 -5.38 -18.67 -4.44
C GLU A 114 -4.14 -19.53 -4.18
N HIS A 115 -3.23 -19.09 -3.31
CA HIS A 115 -2.06 -19.87 -2.90
C HIS A 115 -2.48 -21.21 -2.28
N LYS A 116 -3.46 -21.19 -1.37
CA LYS A 116 -3.99 -22.40 -0.74
C LYS A 116 -4.69 -23.34 -1.73
N SER A 117 -5.41 -22.79 -2.71
CA SER A 117 -6.07 -23.57 -3.76
C SER A 117 -5.09 -24.14 -4.79
N SER A 118 -3.94 -23.50 -4.99
CA SER A 118 -2.93 -23.93 -5.96
C SER A 118 -2.14 -25.15 -5.50
N GLY A 119 -2.24 -25.55 -4.22
CA GLY A 119 -1.67 -26.80 -3.70
C GLY A 119 -0.14 -26.90 -3.73
N VAL A 120 0.55 -25.78 -4.01
CA VAL A 120 2.01 -25.62 -4.03
C VAL A 120 2.51 -24.79 -2.86
#